data_AF-A0A2N6NWV8-F1
#
_entry.id   AF-A0A2N6NWV8-F1
#
_cell.length_a   1.000
_cell.length_b   1.000
_cell.length_c   1.000
_cell.angle_alpha   90.00
_cell.angle_beta   90.00
_cell.angle_gamma   90.00
#
_symmetry.space_group_name_H-M   'P 1'
#
loop_
_entity.id
_entity.type
_entity.pdbx_description
1 polymer ?
#
loop_
_entity_poly.entity_id
_entity_poly.type
_entity_poly.pdbx_seq_one_letter_code
_entity_poly.pdbx_strand_id
1 'polypeptide(L)'
;MGTVSYRKYIRWYPDEASEPTSTLVLTSPENRFVDLRILLPPNGGTKLSNDPTGELPLDRLDWAVAGTTISEAATAPTGEPMRRSTFRHWVSSRVIDPTGVCDVGDMYPQEDGTTLEKGAMANPATGRVANYDELWTDLLAPTSDYIAVLRVDDDDDAAGVKGMLVWIGALCQALARDEQGITLERWEKLEGALGAGDGEESEEVDEGTWTRTVRMGTRELPCESVLTGKVTLEKDGVVACQGDMWQPCIKYALPVRLGQRYPEPLVQRRDPLRLRRHLFQHLPLHATLEPATHLLPKIRHEPCEPRVARRLRVVLEEHAHGEQVREEETTGVGAGKVVHLVVVGGKVLNLDEAVLLDPRHGGGGGGGGGGGVGGGREGVLGRVHP
;
A
#
# COMPACT_ATOMS: atom_id res chain seq x y z
N MET A 1 1.00 -13.50 1.94
CA MET A 1 0.30 -13.19 3.20
C MET A 1 0.47 -11.70 3.46
N GLY A 2 -0.46 -11.07 4.18
CA GLY A 2 -0.26 -9.69 4.62
C GLY A 2 0.72 -9.64 5.78
N THR A 3 1.29 -8.47 6.06
CA THR A 3 2.13 -8.21 7.23
C THR A 3 1.59 -7.04 8.03
N VAL A 4 1.74 -7.17 9.35
CA VAL A 4 1.51 -6.12 10.34
C VAL A 4 2.86 -5.83 10.99
N SER A 5 3.40 -4.65 10.76
CA SER A 5 4.75 -4.29 11.22
C SER A 5 4.68 -3.18 12.25
N TYR A 6 5.16 -3.46 13.45
CA TYR A 6 5.28 -2.50 14.55
C TYR A 6 6.72 -2.03 14.66
N ARG A 7 6.93 -0.71 14.72
CA ARG A 7 8.27 -0.18 14.98
C ARG A 7 8.54 -0.20 16.48
N LYS A 8 9.65 -0.84 16.87
CA LYS A 8 10.12 -0.92 18.26
C LYS A 8 10.93 0.32 18.65
N TYR A 9 11.75 0.82 17.73
CA TYR A 9 12.46 2.07 17.87
C TYR A 9 12.90 2.61 16.52
N ILE A 10 13.22 3.90 16.52
CA ILE A 10 14.10 4.56 15.55
C ILE A 10 15.33 5.12 16.29
N ARG A 11 16.48 5.06 15.64
CA ARG A 11 17.72 5.67 16.12
C ARG A 11 18.30 6.55 15.05
N TRP A 12 18.50 7.82 15.37
CA TRP A 12 19.26 8.76 14.56
C TRP A 12 20.65 8.91 15.15
N TYR A 13 21.72 8.73 14.39
CA TYR A 13 23.07 8.85 14.93
C TYR A 13 23.46 10.32 15.17
N PRO A 14 24.12 10.65 16.29
CA PRO A 14 24.67 9.76 17.34
C PRO A 14 23.72 9.46 18.51
N ASP A 15 22.47 9.91 18.45
CA ASP A 15 21.50 9.81 19.55
C ASP A 15 21.18 8.35 19.94
N GLU A 16 20.61 8.19 21.12
CA GLU A 16 20.11 6.90 21.59
C GLU A 16 18.82 6.49 20.86
N ALA A 17 18.57 5.18 20.81
CA ALA A 17 17.33 4.67 20.22
C ALA A 17 16.12 5.10 21.06
N SER A 18 15.05 5.52 20.40
CA SER A 18 13.78 5.87 21.04
C SER A 18 12.60 5.52 20.14
N GLU A 19 11.39 5.42 20.71
CA GLU A 19 10.16 5.27 19.93
C GLU A 19 9.17 6.35 20.34
N PRO A 20 9.24 7.55 19.73
CA PRO A 20 8.35 8.65 20.08
C PRO A 20 6.95 8.50 19.48
N THR A 21 6.69 7.45 18.69
CA THR A 21 5.44 7.26 17.96
C THR A 21 4.79 5.90 18.22
N SER A 22 3.47 5.82 18.06
CA SER A 22 2.79 4.57 17.76
C SER A 22 2.83 4.34 16.24
N THR A 23 3.96 3.82 15.75
CA THR A 23 4.15 3.50 14.32
C THR A 23 3.62 2.10 14.01
N LEU A 24 2.74 2.02 13.01
CA LEU A 24 2.18 0.77 12.50
C LEU A 24 2.09 0.83 10.98
N VAL A 25 2.62 -0.23 10.34
CA VAL A 25 2.53 -0.42 8.89
C VAL A 25 1.71 -1.67 8.61
N LEU A 26 0.66 -1.51 7.81
CA LEU A 26 -0.10 -2.63 7.27
C LEU A 26 0.29 -2.81 5.82
N THR A 27 0.78 -4.00 5.44
CA THR A 27 1.14 -4.33 4.06
C THR A 27 0.34 -5.53 3.57
N SER A 28 -0.39 -5.36 2.47
CA SER A 28 -1.19 -6.42 1.86
C SER A 28 -0.32 -7.47 1.14
N PRO A 29 -0.86 -8.66 0.82
CA PRO A 29 -0.16 -9.68 0.02
C PRO A 29 0.34 -9.21 -1.35
N GLU A 30 -0.28 -8.17 -1.94
CA GLU A 30 0.15 -7.59 -3.21
C GLU A 30 1.04 -6.33 -3.00
N ASN A 31 1.67 -6.24 -1.83
CA ASN A 31 2.63 -5.20 -1.47
C ASN A 31 2.06 -3.78 -1.51
N ARG A 32 0.78 -3.59 -1.20
CA ARG A 32 0.20 -2.26 -0.96
C ARG A 32 0.25 -1.98 0.53
N PHE A 33 0.72 -0.80 0.93
CA PHE A 33 0.91 -0.48 2.33
C PHE A 33 0.31 0.84 2.76
N VAL A 34 -0.01 0.94 4.04
CA VAL A 34 -0.30 2.19 4.76
C VAL A 34 0.59 2.21 6.02
N ASP A 35 1.44 3.22 6.12
CA ASP A 35 2.31 3.53 7.26
C ASP A 35 1.78 4.79 7.95
N LEU A 36 1.39 4.67 9.22
CA LEU A 36 0.97 5.80 10.05
C LEU A 36 1.85 5.88 11.30
N ARG A 37 2.50 7.03 11.49
CA ARG A 37 3.41 7.34 12.60
C ARG A 37 2.81 8.45 13.46
N ILE A 38 2.08 8.05 14.49
CA ILE A 38 1.38 8.99 15.39
C ILE A 38 2.22 9.25 16.62
N LEU A 39 2.55 10.51 16.93
CA LEU A 39 3.30 10.86 18.14
C LEU A 39 2.58 10.36 19.39
N LEU A 40 3.32 9.73 20.29
CA LEU A 40 2.80 9.32 21.59
C LEU A 40 2.39 10.56 22.41
N PRO A 41 1.41 10.43 23.31
CA PRO A 41 1.03 11.49 24.23
C PRO A 41 2.25 12.05 25.01
N PRO A 42 2.38 13.38 25.15
CA PRO A 42 3.51 13.98 25.87
C PRO A 42 3.63 13.56 27.33
N ASN A 43 2.53 13.09 27.93
CA ASN A 43 2.48 12.61 29.31
C ASN A 43 2.96 11.14 29.46
N GLY A 44 3.43 10.51 28.38
CA GLY A 44 3.86 9.10 28.40
C GLY A 44 2.71 8.09 28.47
N GLY A 45 1.47 8.52 28.23
CA GLY A 45 0.33 7.62 28.16
C GLY A 45 0.43 6.65 26.97
N THR A 46 -0.06 5.42 27.15
CA THR A 46 -0.08 4.40 26.09
C THR A 46 -1.27 4.54 25.15
N LYS A 47 -2.38 5.15 25.62
CA LYS A 47 -3.57 5.41 24.81
C LYS A 47 -3.38 6.68 23.98
N LEU A 48 -3.47 6.57 22.65
CA LEU A 48 -3.23 7.69 21.74
C LEU A 48 -4.23 8.84 21.92
N SER A 49 -5.52 8.50 21.99
CA SER A 49 -6.62 9.44 22.23
C SER A 49 -7.47 9.00 23.43
N ASN A 50 -7.87 9.96 24.26
CA ASN A 50 -8.88 9.74 25.29
C ASN A 50 -10.31 9.93 24.76
N ASP A 51 -10.44 10.49 23.56
CA ASP A 51 -11.72 10.69 22.89
C ASP A 51 -12.30 9.34 22.43
N PRO A 52 -13.58 9.04 22.68
CA PRO A 52 -14.21 7.79 22.27
C PRO A 52 -14.29 7.63 20.74
N THR A 53 -14.21 8.74 20.01
CA THR A 53 -14.16 8.76 18.55
C THR A 53 -12.72 8.69 18.02
N GLY A 54 -11.70 8.64 18.88
CA GLY A 54 -10.30 8.54 18.46
C GLY A 54 -9.71 9.82 17.88
N GLU A 55 -10.43 10.95 17.97
CA GLU A 55 -10.00 12.23 17.40
C GLU A 55 -8.67 12.72 18.00
N LEU A 56 -7.78 13.19 17.13
CA LEU A 56 -6.49 13.77 17.47
C LEU A 56 -6.20 14.98 16.59
N PRO A 57 -5.53 16.02 17.14
CA PRO A 57 -5.07 17.14 16.32
C PRO A 57 -3.99 16.67 15.32
N LEU A 58 -3.95 17.31 14.14
CA LEU A 58 -3.01 16.95 13.07
C LEU A 58 -1.54 17.18 13.44
N ASP A 59 -1.24 18.04 14.41
CA ASP A 59 0.12 18.25 14.92
C ASP A 59 0.69 17.02 15.66
N ARG A 60 -0.15 16.04 15.99
CA ARG A 60 0.27 14.73 16.53
C ARG A 60 0.72 13.76 15.44
N LEU A 61 0.60 14.11 14.16
CA LEU A 61 1.12 13.30 13.07
C LEU A 61 2.61 13.61 12.85
N ASP A 62 3.48 12.61 13.05
CA ASP A 62 4.88 12.71 12.63
C ASP A 62 4.99 12.50 11.11
N TRP A 63 4.43 11.38 10.64
CA TRP A 63 4.46 11.01 9.23
C TRP A 63 3.37 10.01 8.89
N ALA A 64 2.89 10.08 7.65
CA ALA A 64 1.98 9.12 7.06
C ALA A 64 2.27 8.97 5.57
N VAL A 65 2.28 7.71 5.11
CA VAL A 65 2.50 7.33 3.71
C VAL A 65 1.59 6.15 3.37
N ALA A 66 1.04 6.16 2.16
CA ALA A 66 0.46 4.97 1.56
C ALA A 66 1.05 4.76 0.18
N GLY A 67 1.18 3.50 -0.26
CA GLY A 67 1.92 3.21 -1.47
C GLY A 67 2.08 1.75 -1.80
N THR A 68 3.12 1.45 -2.58
CA THR A 68 3.53 0.08 -2.91
C THR A 68 4.97 -0.18 -2.52
N THR A 69 5.27 -1.42 -2.12
CA THR A 69 6.62 -1.83 -1.77
C THR A 69 7.13 -2.92 -2.70
N ILE A 70 8.44 -2.93 -2.93
CA ILE A 70 9.14 -4.00 -3.63
C ILE A 70 10.34 -4.35 -2.76
N SER A 71 10.53 -5.63 -2.46
CA SER A 71 11.63 -6.10 -1.62
C SER A 71 12.38 -7.21 -2.32
N GLU A 72 13.68 -6.99 -2.56
CA GLU A 72 14.54 -7.89 -3.33
C GLU A 72 15.66 -8.44 -2.44
N ALA A 73 16.11 -9.66 -2.72
CA ALA A 73 17.29 -10.21 -2.05
C ALA A 73 18.53 -9.38 -2.43
N ALA A 74 19.33 -9.04 -1.43
CA ALA A 74 20.54 -8.25 -1.58
C ALA A 74 21.64 -8.78 -0.64
N THR A 75 22.82 -8.20 -0.73
CA THR A 75 23.96 -8.53 0.14
C THR A 75 24.57 -7.24 0.62
N ALA A 76 24.74 -7.12 1.94
CA ALA A 76 25.32 -5.92 2.53
C ALA A 76 26.79 -5.78 2.10
N PRO A 77 27.40 -4.58 2.25
CA PRO A 77 28.83 -4.41 1.99
C PRO A 77 29.73 -5.34 2.82
N THR A 78 29.25 -5.79 3.97
CA THR A 78 29.90 -6.75 4.88
C THR A 78 29.79 -8.20 4.42
N GLY A 79 28.99 -8.50 3.40
CA GLY A 79 28.77 -9.84 2.86
C GLY A 79 27.58 -10.60 3.48
N GLU A 80 26.91 -10.04 4.48
CA GLU A 80 25.71 -10.65 5.07
C GLU A 80 24.49 -10.55 4.14
N PRO A 81 23.63 -11.57 4.10
CA PRO A 81 22.39 -11.51 3.32
C PRO A 81 21.43 -10.51 3.95
N MET A 82 20.82 -9.68 3.11
CA MET A 82 19.80 -8.71 3.50
C MET A 82 18.73 -8.63 2.42
N ARG A 83 17.68 -7.85 2.66
CA ARG A 83 16.76 -7.46 1.58
C ARG A 83 16.83 -5.96 1.36
N ARG A 84 16.78 -5.52 0.11
CA ARG A 84 16.60 -4.10 -0.21
C ARG A 84 15.13 -3.86 -0.50
N SER A 85 14.48 -3.06 0.33
CA SER A 85 13.08 -2.68 0.18
C SER A 85 12.97 -1.26 -0.36
N THR A 86 12.18 -1.07 -1.41
CA THR A 86 11.85 0.24 -1.98
C THR A 86 10.37 0.52 -1.76
N PHE A 87 10.05 1.62 -1.08
CA PHE A 87 8.69 2.06 -0.78
C PHE A 87 8.34 3.22 -1.70
N ARG A 88 7.48 2.98 -2.68
CA ARG A 88 7.01 3.99 -3.63
C ARG A 88 5.80 4.69 -3.04
N HIS A 89 5.87 6.00 -2.91
CA HIS A 89 4.80 6.78 -2.32
C HIS A 89 3.67 6.97 -3.34
N TRP A 90 2.44 6.86 -2.85
CA TRP A 90 1.22 7.13 -3.60
C TRP A 90 0.42 8.25 -2.96
N VAL A 91 0.31 8.24 -1.63
CA VAL A 91 -0.21 9.34 -0.82
C VAL A 91 0.82 9.68 0.24
N SER A 92 1.10 10.96 0.43
CA SER A 92 2.07 11.44 1.42
C SER A 92 1.52 12.62 2.22
N SER A 93 1.81 12.61 3.52
CA SER A 93 1.55 13.75 4.41
C SER A 93 2.54 14.90 4.23
N ARG A 94 3.76 14.60 3.77
CA ARG A 94 4.84 15.58 3.63
C ARG A 94 5.02 16.11 2.20
N VAL A 95 4.60 15.34 1.20
CA VAL A 95 4.73 15.70 -0.23
C VAL A 95 3.36 15.75 -0.88
N ILE A 96 3.04 16.88 -1.52
CA ILE A 96 1.75 17.09 -2.20
C ILE A 96 1.64 16.15 -3.40
N ASP A 97 2.65 16.14 -4.27
CA ASP A 97 2.77 15.22 -5.40
C ASP A 97 3.91 14.23 -5.12
N PRO A 98 3.60 13.02 -4.61
CA PRO A 98 4.60 12.01 -4.31
C PRO A 98 5.09 11.24 -5.56
N THR A 99 4.72 11.66 -6.77
CA THR A 99 5.13 10.98 -8.00
C THR A 99 6.66 10.89 -8.08
N GLY A 100 7.17 9.65 -8.18
CA GLY A 100 8.61 9.38 -8.23
C GLY A 100 9.32 9.41 -6.87
N VAL A 101 8.64 9.80 -5.78
CA VAL A 101 9.20 9.74 -4.42
C VAL A 101 9.27 8.29 -3.95
N CYS A 102 10.44 7.87 -3.52
CA CYS A 102 10.70 6.54 -2.99
C CYS A 102 11.62 6.61 -1.78
N ASP A 103 11.33 5.80 -0.76
CA ASP A 103 12.29 5.51 0.31
C ASP A 103 12.94 4.14 0.05
N VAL A 104 14.18 3.99 0.49
CA VAL A 104 14.92 2.73 0.39
C VAL A 104 15.49 2.38 1.74
N GLY A 105 15.16 1.18 2.21
CA GLY A 105 15.67 0.59 3.44
C GLY A 105 16.37 -0.73 3.17
N ASP A 106 17.56 -0.90 3.73
CA ASP A 106 18.25 -2.20 3.77
C ASP A 106 17.78 -2.95 5.04
N MET A 107 17.15 -4.10 4.82
CA MET A 107 16.43 -4.90 5.83
C MET A 107 17.29 -6.09 6.25
N TYR A 108 17.69 -6.12 7.51
CA TYR A 108 18.54 -7.14 8.11
C TYR A 108 17.70 -7.99 9.10
N PRO A 109 17.28 -9.21 8.73
CA PRO A 109 16.59 -10.10 9.65
C PRO A 109 17.47 -10.44 10.86
N GLN A 110 16.89 -10.44 12.04
CA GLN A 110 17.56 -10.73 13.31
C GLN A 110 17.19 -12.15 13.81
N GLU A 111 18.02 -12.71 14.69
CA GLU A 111 17.81 -14.06 15.24
C GLU A 111 16.53 -14.17 16.09
N ASP A 112 16.10 -13.07 16.70
CA ASP A 112 14.88 -13.01 17.54
C ASP A 112 13.58 -12.82 16.71
N GLY A 113 13.70 -12.82 15.38
CA GLY A 113 12.58 -12.63 14.45
C GLY A 113 12.23 -11.16 14.19
N THR A 114 12.97 -10.20 14.76
CA THR A 114 12.83 -8.79 14.38
C THR A 114 13.58 -8.49 13.07
N THR A 115 13.30 -7.33 12.48
CA THR A 115 13.99 -6.84 11.29
C THR A 115 14.63 -5.48 11.59
N LEU A 116 15.95 -5.38 11.45
CA LEU A 116 16.66 -4.09 11.54
C LEU A 116 16.71 -3.47 10.15
N GLU A 117 16.00 -2.38 9.95
CA GLU A 117 16.10 -1.54 8.77
C GLU A 117 17.18 -0.48 8.97
N LYS A 118 18.00 -0.27 7.93
CA LYS A 118 18.96 0.83 7.86
C LYS A 118 18.73 1.67 6.62
N GLY A 119 18.80 2.97 6.78
CA GLY A 119 18.63 3.89 5.66
C GLY A 119 19.20 5.28 5.96
N ALA A 120 18.90 6.22 5.06
CA ALA A 120 19.22 7.62 5.24
C ALA A 120 18.07 8.50 4.71
N MET A 121 17.60 9.43 5.53
CA MET A 121 16.57 10.39 5.16
C MET A 121 16.69 11.66 6.01
N ALA A 122 15.88 12.67 5.73
CA ALA A 122 15.86 13.89 6.56
C ALA A 122 15.34 13.57 7.97
N ASN A 123 16.17 13.83 8.99
CA ASN A 123 15.76 13.71 10.40
C ASN A 123 14.73 14.80 10.72
N PRO A 124 13.51 14.45 11.20
CA PRO A 124 12.45 15.42 11.47
C PRO A 124 12.85 16.55 12.44
N ALA A 125 13.70 16.27 13.42
CA ALA A 125 14.12 17.24 14.42
C ALA A 125 15.14 18.26 13.89
N THR A 126 15.94 17.88 12.88
CA THR A 126 17.03 18.74 12.38
C THR A 126 16.85 19.21 10.95
N GLY A 127 15.94 18.59 10.19
CA GLY A 127 15.74 18.81 8.76
C GLY A 127 16.92 18.37 7.88
N ARG A 128 17.95 17.73 8.45
CA ARG A 128 19.15 17.30 7.72
C ARG A 128 19.11 15.82 7.42
N VAL A 129 19.66 15.42 6.27
CA VAL A 129 19.86 14.00 5.94
C VAL A 129 20.78 13.37 6.96
N ALA A 130 20.32 12.29 7.57
CA ALA A 130 21.06 11.51 8.55
C ALA A 130 20.79 10.02 8.35
N ASN A 131 21.74 9.19 8.76
CA ASN A 131 21.54 7.74 8.81
C ASN A 131 20.61 7.41 9.97
N TYR A 132 19.76 6.41 9.75
CA TYR A 132 18.88 5.87 10.77
C TYR A 132 18.95 4.35 10.82
N ASP A 133 18.62 3.84 12.00
CA ASP A 133 18.24 2.45 12.22
C ASP A 133 16.79 2.41 12.71
N GLU A 134 15.94 1.57 12.12
CA GLU A 134 14.60 1.25 12.62
C GLU A 134 14.53 -0.25 12.93
N LEU A 135 14.06 -0.61 14.13
CA LEU A 135 13.86 -2.02 14.48
C LEU A 135 12.37 -2.36 14.43
N TRP A 136 12.03 -3.36 13.64
CA TRP A 136 10.65 -3.75 13.34
C TRP A 136 10.31 -5.12 13.93
N THR A 137 9.08 -5.27 14.42
CA THR A 137 8.47 -6.56 14.70
C THR A 137 7.42 -6.83 13.63
N ASP A 138 7.68 -7.82 12.78
CA ASP A 138 6.82 -8.19 11.67
C ASP A 138 5.95 -9.40 12.04
N LEU A 139 4.63 -9.22 12.01
CA LEU A 139 3.68 -10.31 12.19
C LEU A 139 3.04 -10.64 10.85
N LEU A 140 3.15 -11.91 10.44
CA LEU A 140 2.43 -12.40 9.28
C LEU A 140 0.96 -12.58 9.64
N ALA A 141 0.09 -11.92 8.89
CA ALA A 141 -1.34 -12.09 9.04
C ALA A 141 -1.71 -13.56 8.74
N PRO A 142 -2.36 -14.29 9.67
CA PRO A 142 -2.89 -15.61 9.41
C PRO A 142 -3.65 -15.67 8.09
N THR A 143 -3.55 -16.79 7.38
CA THR A 143 -4.29 -16.97 6.11
C THR A 143 -5.81 -16.99 6.29
N SER A 144 -6.28 -17.21 7.53
CA SER A 144 -7.68 -17.11 7.93
C SER A 144 -8.21 -15.69 8.06
N ASP A 145 -7.32 -14.70 8.17
CA ASP A 145 -7.73 -13.34 8.45
C ASP A 145 -8.33 -12.68 7.22
N TYR A 146 -9.29 -11.79 7.48
CA TYR A 146 -9.84 -10.94 6.43
C TYR A 146 -8.78 -9.94 5.98
N ILE A 147 -8.58 -9.84 4.67
CA ILE A 147 -7.66 -8.86 4.08
C ILE A 147 -8.38 -8.11 2.96
N ALA A 148 -8.41 -6.79 3.04
CA ALA A 148 -8.94 -5.93 1.99
C ALA A 148 -8.06 -4.70 1.75
N VAL A 149 -8.04 -4.25 0.50
CA VAL A 149 -7.44 -2.96 0.12
C VAL A 149 -8.40 -2.19 -0.75
N LEU A 150 -8.71 -0.96 -0.36
CA LEU A 150 -9.50 -0.02 -1.14
C LEU A 150 -8.62 1.15 -1.57
N ARG A 151 -8.88 1.70 -2.76
CA ARG A 151 -8.22 2.90 -3.27
C ARG A 151 -9.25 3.86 -3.84
N VAL A 152 -8.97 5.15 -3.71
CA VAL A 152 -9.64 6.22 -4.47
C VAL A 152 -8.57 6.98 -5.24
N ASP A 153 -8.90 7.36 -6.47
CA ASP A 153 -8.03 8.09 -7.39
C ASP A 153 -8.91 8.86 -8.38
N ASP A 154 -9.39 10.03 -7.96
CA ASP A 154 -10.19 10.90 -8.83
C ASP A 154 -9.26 11.83 -9.62
N ASP A 155 -8.54 11.26 -10.59
CA ASP A 155 -7.60 11.99 -11.45
C ASP A 155 -8.28 12.98 -12.43
N ASP A 156 -9.62 12.95 -12.54
CA ASP A 156 -10.37 13.77 -13.50
C ASP A 156 -10.55 15.23 -13.04
N ASP A 157 -10.24 15.58 -11.79
CA ASP A 157 -10.33 16.94 -11.27
C ASP A 157 -9.03 17.36 -10.54
N ALA A 158 -8.60 18.62 -10.72
CA ALA A 158 -7.42 19.18 -10.03
C ALA A 158 -7.55 19.24 -8.49
N ALA A 159 -8.76 18.98 -7.95
CA ALA A 159 -9.08 18.82 -6.53
C ALA A 159 -9.24 17.34 -6.11
N GLY A 160 -8.83 16.42 -6.99
CA GLY A 160 -9.03 14.98 -6.89
C GLY A 160 -8.49 14.36 -5.61
N VAL A 161 -9.23 13.38 -5.09
CA VAL A 161 -8.85 12.64 -3.89
C VAL A 161 -7.97 11.47 -4.28
N LYS A 162 -6.84 11.32 -3.58
CA LYS A 162 -6.04 10.08 -3.61
C LYS A 162 -6.04 9.46 -2.24
N GLY A 163 -6.39 8.19 -2.16
CA GLY A 163 -6.48 7.50 -0.88
C GLY A 163 -6.26 6.00 -0.97
N MET A 164 -5.86 5.43 0.16
CA MET A 164 -5.71 3.99 0.34
C MET A 164 -6.15 3.58 1.73
N LEU A 165 -6.91 2.49 1.79
CA LEU A 165 -7.27 1.78 3.01
C LEU A 165 -6.71 0.37 2.92
N VAL A 166 -6.06 -0.09 3.99
CA VAL A 166 -5.60 -1.48 4.16
C VAL A 166 -6.22 -2.03 5.44
N TRP A 167 -6.94 -3.14 5.32
CA TRP A 167 -7.52 -3.90 6.43
C TRP A 167 -6.90 -5.29 6.45
N ILE A 168 -6.33 -5.67 7.60
CA ILE A 168 -5.74 -6.98 7.87
C ILE A 168 -6.21 -7.45 9.25
N GLY A 169 -7.03 -8.51 9.30
CA GLY A 169 -7.48 -9.14 10.54
C GLY A 169 -8.19 -8.14 11.48
N ALA A 170 -7.59 -7.89 12.64
CA ALA A 170 -8.09 -6.98 13.66
C ALA A 170 -7.63 -5.51 13.49
N LEU A 171 -6.96 -5.17 12.39
CA LEU A 171 -6.36 -3.84 12.18
C LEU A 171 -6.77 -3.25 10.83
N CYS A 172 -7.14 -1.97 10.83
CA CYS A 172 -7.42 -1.23 9.61
C CYS A 172 -6.81 0.17 9.68
N GLN A 173 -6.15 0.57 8.61
CA GLN A 173 -5.59 1.92 8.44
C GLN A 173 -6.01 2.50 7.10
N ALA A 174 -6.32 3.79 7.11
CA ALA A 174 -6.58 4.53 5.88
C ALA A 174 -5.85 5.88 5.90
N LEU A 175 -5.43 6.30 4.72
CA LEU A 175 -4.83 7.61 4.46
C LEU A 175 -5.40 8.14 3.14
N ALA A 176 -5.88 9.37 3.16
CA ALA A 176 -6.32 10.10 1.99
C ALA A 176 -5.74 11.52 1.98
N ARG A 177 -5.61 12.08 0.77
CA ARG A 177 -5.23 13.45 0.53
C ARG A 177 -6.15 14.07 -0.52
N ASP A 178 -6.54 15.31 -0.27
CA ASP A 178 -7.29 16.20 -1.16
C ASP A 178 -6.70 17.62 -1.10
N GLU A 179 -7.41 18.60 -1.65
CA GLU A 179 -7.00 20.02 -1.61
C GLU A 179 -7.04 20.60 -0.18
N GLN A 180 -7.87 20.06 0.71
CA GLN A 180 -8.01 20.50 2.10
C GLN A 180 -6.88 19.95 2.99
N GLY A 181 -6.20 18.90 2.54
CA GLY A 181 -5.02 18.36 3.20
C GLY A 181 -5.10 16.86 3.33
N ILE A 182 -4.79 16.35 4.52
CA ILE A 182 -4.75 14.91 4.78
C ILE A 182 -5.83 14.49 5.76
N THR A 183 -6.33 13.28 5.55
CA THR A 183 -7.26 12.60 6.44
C THR A 183 -6.77 11.17 6.64
N LEU A 184 -6.75 10.71 7.89
CA LEU A 184 -6.33 9.35 8.23
C LEU A 184 -7.13 8.77 9.39
N GLU A 185 -7.21 7.45 9.39
CA GLU A 185 -7.83 6.67 10.45
C GLU A 185 -7.03 5.42 10.79
N ARG A 186 -7.06 5.02 12.06
CA ARG A 186 -6.65 3.69 12.54
C ARG A 186 -7.77 3.10 13.37
N TRP A 187 -8.09 1.83 13.08
CA TRP A 187 -9.10 1.04 13.76
C TRP A 187 -8.52 -0.28 14.24
N GLU A 188 -8.93 -0.69 15.42
CA GLU A 188 -8.46 -1.90 16.10
C GLU A 188 -9.67 -2.68 16.63
N LYS A 189 -9.72 -3.98 16.38
CA LYS A 189 -10.73 -4.88 16.94
C LYS A 189 -10.21 -5.41 18.27
N LEU A 190 -10.79 -4.95 19.37
CA LEU A 190 -10.47 -5.51 20.69
C LEU A 190 -11.35 -6.74 20.89
N GLU A 191 -10.74 -7.89 21.21
CA GLU A 191 -11.50 -9.03 21.72
C GLU A 191 -12.19 -8.61 23.01
N GLY A 192 -13.48 -8.92 23.13
CA GLY A 192 -14.25 -8.64 24.33
C GLY A 192 -13.50 -9.19 25.54
N ALA A 193 -13.23 -8.34 26.52
CA ALA A 193 -12.72 -8.80 27.80
C ALA A 193 -13.66 -9.90 28.28
N LEU A 194 -13.13 -11.13 28.45
CA LEU A 194 -13.86 -12.25 29.03
C LEU A 194 -14.69 -11.70 30.18
N GLY A 195 -16.02 -11.68 30.01
CA GLY A 195 -16.93 -11.09 30.96
C GLY A 195 -16.63 -11.64 32.34
N ALA A 196 -16.06 -10.81 33.20
CA ALA A 196 -16.16 -11.00 34.64
C ALA A 196 -17.61 -10.66 35.00
N GLY A 197 -18.51 -11.60 34.71
CA GLY A 197 -19.95 -11.44 34.82
C GLY A 197 -20.63 -12.80 34.71
N ASP A 198 -20.67 -13.48 35.85
CA ASP A 198 -21.80 -14.27 36.33
C ASP A 198 -22.43 -15.27 35.34
N GLY A 199 -21.72 -16.36 35.05
CA GLY A 199 -22.29 -17.70 35.08
C GLY A 199 -23.44 -18.08 34.13
N GLU A 200 -23.72 -17.29 33.09
CA GLU A 200 -24.62 -17.71 32.00
C GLU A 200 -23.79 -18.02 30.75
N GLU A 201 -23.76 -19.30 30.36
CA GLU A 201 -23.18 -19.76 29.10
C GLU A 201 -23.99 -19.17 27.93
N SER A 202 -23.66 -17.94 27.51
CA SER A 202 -24.06 -17.45 26.19
C SER A 202 -23.09 -18.04 25.16
N GLU A 203 -23.58 -18.94 24.31
CA GLU A 203 -22.83 -19.51 23.17
C GLU A 203 -22.54 -18.49 22.04
N GLU A 204 -22.77 -17.19 22.26
CA GLU A 204 -22.37 -16.14 21.34
C GLU A 204 -20.93 -15.75 21.63
N VAL A 205 -20.03 -16.16 20.73
CA VAL A 205 -18.66 -15.64 20.69
C VAL A 205 -18.79 -14.13 20.51
N ASP A 206 -18.41 -13.35 21.52
CA ASP A 206 -18.37 -11.89 21.45
C ASP A 206 -17.44 -11.50 20.31
N GLU A 207 -18.03 -11.22 19.14
CA GLU A 207 -17.31 -10.81 17.94
C GLU A 207 -16.75 -9.41 18.21
N GLY A 208 -15.57 -9.35 18.84
CA GLY A 208 -14.96 -8.16 19.44
C GLY A 208 -15.29 -6.79 18.82
N THR A 209 -15.35 -5.75 19.63
CA THR A 209 -15.80 -4.43 19.17
C THR A 209 -14.68 -3.68 18.42
N TRP A 210 -14.98 -3.19 17.21
CA TRP A 210 -14.10 -2.27 16.49
C TRP A 210 -14.05 -0.91 17.20
N THR A 211 -12.84 -0.45 17.49
CA THR A 211 -12.59 0.86 18.11
C THR A 211 -11.72 1.69 17.18
N ARG A 212 -12.14 2.93 16.88
CA ARG A 212 -11.28 3.89 16.19
C ARG A 212 -10.26 4.45 17.17
N THR A 213 -8.98 4.12 16.99
CA THR A 213 -7.89 4.55 17.88
C THR A 213 -7.22 5.84 17.42
N VAL A 214 -7.34 6.18 16.13
CA VAL A 214 -6.83 7.42 15.55
C VAL A 214 -7.82 7.95 14.52
N ARG A 215 -8.13 9.25 14.60
CA ARG A 215 -8.82 10.03 13.57
C ARG A 215 -8.17 11.40 13.47
N MET A 216 -7.69 11.78 12.29
CA MET A 216 -7.18 13.13 12.01
C MET A 216 -7.60 13.60 10.62
N GLY A 217 -7.84 14.90 10.45
CA GLY A 217 -8.34 15.50 9.20
C GLY A 217 -9.86 15.64 9.18
N THR A 218 -10.43 16.19 8.10
CA THR A 218 -11.86 16.55 8.05
C THR A 218 -12.71 15.66 7.14
N ARG A 219 -12.10 14.88 6.25
CA ARG A 219 -12.84 14.04 5.29
C ARG A 219 -13.37 12.76 5.93
N GLU A 220 -14.51 12.24 5.49
CA GLU A 220 -14.95 10.91 5.88
C GLU A 220 -14.16 9.83 5.11
N LEU A 221 -13.81 8.75 5.80
CA LEU A 221 -13.17 7.58 5.20
C LEU A 221 -14.10 6.36 5.32
N PRO A 222 -14.04 5.40 4.39
CA PRO A 222 -14.98 4.28 4.36
C PRO A 222 -14.76 3.25 5.48
N CYS A 223 -13.81 3.45 6.40
CA CYS A 223 -13.38 2.44 7.37
C CYS A 223 -14.54 1.90 8.20
N GLU A 224 -15.30 2.76 8.88
CA GLU A 224 -16.41 2.32 9.73
C GLU A 224 -17.42 1.49 8.94
N SER A 225 -17.86 2.01 7.79
CA SER A 225 -18.84 1.35 6.95
C SER A 225 -18.40 -0.03 6.46
N VAL A 226 -17.11 -0.18 6.15
CA VAL A 226 -16.49 -1.44 5.74
C VAL A 226 -16.37 -2.41 6.92
N LEU A 227 -15.92 -1.93 8.08
CA LEU A 227 -15.62 -2.77 9.25
C LEU A 227 -16.88 -3.24 9.99
N THR A 228 -17.95 -2.43 10.01
CA THR A 228 -19.23 -2.78 10.64
C THR A 228 -20.20 -3.47 9.68
N GLY A 229 -19.77 -3.81 8.46
CA GLY A 229 -20.61 -4.48 7.47
C GLY A 229 -21.78 -3.64 6.93
N LYS A 230 -21.78 -2.31 7.13
CA LYS A 230 -22.77 -1.41 6.49
C LYS A 230 -22.63 -1.44 4.95
N VAL A 231 -21.43 -1.75 4.47
CA VAL A 231 -21.14 -1.98 3.05
C VAL A 231 -20.51 -3.36 2.88
N THR A 232 -21.03 -4.12 1.91
CA THR A 232 -20.42 -5.38 1.49
C THR A 232 -19.34 -5.09 0.47
N LEU A 233 -18.10 -5.50 0.76
CA LEU A 233 -17.03 -5.44 -0.24
C LEU A 233 -17.27 -6.51 -1.31
N GLU A 234 -17.35 -6.13 -2.57
CA GLU A 234 -17.42 -7.05 -3.70
C GLU A 234 -16.16 -6.93 -4.55
N LYS A 235 -15.79 -8.02 -5.23
CA LYS A 235 -14.70 -7.97 -6.21
C LYS A 235 -15.15 -7.04 -7.34
N ASP A 236 -14.33 -6.05 -7.68
CA ASP A 236 -14.64 -5.02 -8.68
C ASP A 236 -15.85 -4.12 -8.31
N GLY A 237 -16.28 -4.15 -7.03
CA GLY A 237 -17.33 -3.27 -6.51
C GLY A 237 -16.83 -1.84 -6.29
N VAL A 238 -17.69 -0.99 -5.74
CA VAL A 238 -17.34 0.36 -5.33
C VAL A 238 -17.96 0.65 -3.97
N VAL A 239 -17.19 1.28 -3.09
CA VAL A 239 -17.65 1.81 -1.81
C VAL A 239 -17.74 3.32 -1.93
N ALA A 240 -18.97 3.83 -1.98
CA ALA A 240 -19.21 5.27 -1.97
C ALA A 240 -19.01 5.83 -0.56
N CYS A 241 -18.20 6.89 -0.41
CA CYS A 241 -18.01 7.60 0.85
C CYS A 241 -17.84 9.08 0.56
N GLN A 242 -18.74 9.92 1.06
CA GLN A 242 -18.72 11.38 0.82
C GLN A 242 -18.65 11.79 -0.67
N GLY A 243 -19.20 10.97 -1.58
CA GLY A 243 -19.12 11.19 -3.03
C GLY A 243 -17.92 10.54 -3.70
N ASP A 244 -16.93 10.09 -2.94
CA ASP A 244 -15.75 9.38 -3.44
C ASP A 244 -16.06 7.92 -3.73
N MET A 245 -15.47 7.41 -4.81
CA MET A 245 -15.70 6.05 -5.29
C MET A 245 -14.50 5.15 -4.98
N TRP A 246 -14.49 4.57 -3.79
CA TRP A 246 -13.41 3.70 -3.33
C TRP A 246 -13.52 2.31 -3.95
N GLN A 247 -12.51 1.93 -4.74
CA GLN A 247 -12.46 0.66 -5.45
C GLN A 247 -11.71 -0.40 -4.62
N PRO A 248 -12.33 -1.53 -4.28
CA PRO A 248 -11.63 -2.68 -3.72
C PRO A 248 -10.67 -3.26 -4.75
N CYS A 249 -9.37 -3.10 -4.51
CA CYS A 249 -8.32 -3.67 -5.34
C CYS A 249 -7.99 -5.11 -4.92
N ILE A 250 -8.27 -5.46 -3.65
CA ILE A 250 -7.96 -6.75 -3.05
C ILE A 250 -9.08 -7.13 -2.09
N LYS A 251 -9.55 -8.38 -2.17
CA LYS A 251 -10.41 -9.00 -1.16
C LYS A 251 -10.03 -10.47 -0.99
N TYR A 252 -9.48 -10.80 0.17
CA TYR A 252 -9.34 -12.18 0.64
C TYR A 252 -10.29 -12.36 1.83
N ALA A 253 -11.42 -13.01 1.56
CA ALA A 253 -12.33 -13.48 2.59
C ALA A 253 -12.37 -14.99 2.45
N LEU A 254 -11.88 -15.74 3.45
CA LEU A 254 -12.25 -17.14 3.52
C LEU A 254 -13.73 -17.21 3.95
N PRO A 255 -14.54 -18.08 3.33
CA PRO A 255 -15.82 -18.42 3.90
C PRO A 255 -15.55 -19.13 5.23
N VAL A 256 -15.67 -18.40 6.34
CA VAL A 256 -15.82 -19.03 7.65
C VAL A 256 -17.15 -19.78 7.56
N ARG A 257 -17.10 -21.09 7.30
CA ARG A 257 -18.26 -21.94 7.55
C ARG A 257 -18.42 -21.97 9.06
N LEU A 258 -19.37 -21.17 9.56
CA LEU A 258 -19.96 -21.35 10.88
C LEU A 258 -20.26 -22.84 11.08
N GLY A 259 -19.60 -23.47 12.05
CA GLY A 259 -20.02 -24.78 12.58
C GLY A 259 -19.10 -25.99 12.38
N GLN A 260 -17.88 -25.89 11.84
CA GLN A 260 -16.92 -27.00 11.94
C GLN A 260 -15.82 -26.73 12.97
N ARG A 261 -15.99 -27.33 14.15
CA ARG A 261 -14.93 -27.46 15.16
C ARG A 261 -13.71 -28.10 14.51
N TYR A 262 -12.59 -27.38 14.49
CA TYR A 262 -11.29 -28.00 14.26
C TYR A 262 -10.92 -28.82 15.51
N PRO A 263 -10.44 -30.07 15.36
CA PRO A 263 -9.93 -30.81 16.51
C PRO A 263 -8.70 -30.09 17.05
N GLU A 264 -8.67 -29.87 18.36
CA GLU A 264 -7.52 -29.27 19.05
C GLU A 264 -6.22 -30.00 18.69
N PRO A 265 -5.09 -29.28 18.55
CA PRO A 265 -3.80 -29.94 18.48
C PRO A 265 -3.53 -30.63 19.82
N LEU A 266 -3.41 -31.96 19.76
CA LEU A 266 -2.92 -32.79 20.86
C LEU A 266 -1.61 -32.22 21.40
N VAL A 267 -1.69 -31.46 22.50
CA VAL A 267 -0.55 -31.14 23.34
C VAL A 267 -0.04 -32.45 23.91
N GLN A 268 0.99 -33.02 23.28
CA GLN A 268 1.77 -34.09 23.87
C GLN A 268 2.47 -33.55 25.12
N ARG A 269 1.81 -33.71 26.27
CA ARG A 269 2.48 -33.68 27.57
C ARG A 269 3.54 -34.79 27.56
N ARG A 270 4.81 -34.40 27.49
CA ARG A 270 5.94 -35.28 27.76
C ARG A 270 5.94 -35.58 29.26
N ASP A 271 5.56 -36.79 29.63
CA ASP A 271 5.89 -37.37 30.93
C ASP A 271 7.18 -38.20 30.76
N PRO A 272 8.22 -38.00 31.59
CA PRO A 272 9.46 -38.75 31.50
C PRO A 272 9.30 -40.11 32.21
N LEU A 273 10.05 -41.11 31.74
CA LEU A 273 10.19 -42.48 32.28
C LEU A 273 9.23 -43.52 31.69
N ARG A 274 9.72 -44.25 30.68
CA ARG A 274 9.75 -45.73 30.70
C ARG A 274 10.63 -46.27 29.56
N LEU A 275 11.81 -46.75 29.93
CA LEU A 275 12.54 -47.74 29.14
C LEU A 275 11.74 -49.06 29.11
N ARG A 276 11.56 -49.67 27.92
CA ARG A 276 12.00 -51.05 27.64
C ARG A 276 11.80 -51.45 26.17
N ARG A 277 12.74 -52.30 25.74
CA ARG A 277 13.00 -52.95 24.44
C ARG A 277 11.81 -53.73 23.86
N HIS A 278 11.69 -53.74 22.52
CA HIS A 278 11.93 -54.89 21.60
C HIS A 278 11.60 -54.46 20.15
N LEU A 279 12.55 -54.38 19.21
CA LEU A 279 13.11 -55.42 18.30
C LEU A 279 12.16 -55.92 17.19
N PHE A 280 12.46 -55.46 15.96
CA PHE A 280 12.38 -56.09 14.62
C PHE A 280 11.05 -56.66 14.08
N GLN A 281 10.63 -56.23 12.87
CA GLN A 281 10.78 -56.98 11.61
C GLN A 281 10.20 -56.22 10.38
N HIS A 282 10.98 -56.22 9.28
CA HIS A 282 10.67 -56.26 7.82
C HIS A 282 9.19 -56.47 7.40
N LEU A 283 8.62 -56.06 6.25
CA LEU A 283 8.99 -55.55 4.91
C LEU A 283 7.63 -55.20 4.17
N PRO A 284 7.52 -54.92 2.84
CA PRO A 284 6.78 -53.73 2.36
C PRO A 284 5.61 -53.99 1.38
N LEU A 285 5.02 -52.88 0.91
CA LEU A 285 4.48 -52.57 -0.44
C LEU A 285 3.59 -53.62 -1.15
N HIS A 286 2.31 -53.29 -1.37
CA HIS A 286 1.62 -53.24 -2.68
C HIS A 286 0.10 -52.98 -2.50
N ALA A 287 -0.46 -52.05 -3.30
CA ALA A 287 -1.82 -52.06 -3.88
C ALA A 287 -2.19 -50.62 -4.33
N THR A 288 -1.92 -50.25 -5.59
CA THR A 288 -2.85 -50.24 -6.74
C THR A 288 -3.95 -49.17 -6.66
N LEU A 289 -3.79 -48.16 -7.53
CA LEU A 289 -4.74 -47.12 -7.91
C LEU A 289 -5.78 -47.69 -8.88
N GLU A 290 -7.06 -47.41 -8.62
CA GLU A 290 -8.19 -47.55 -9.56
C GLU A 290 -8.74 -46.13 -9.84
N PRO A 291 -9.01 -45.73 -11.10
CA PRO A 291 -9.60 -44.43 -11.40
C PRO A 291 -11.13 -44.51 -11.46
N ALA A 292 -11.80 -43.74 -10.58
CA ALA A 292 -13.24 -43.54 -10.63
C ALA A 292 -13.62 -42.50 -11.70
N THR A 293 -14.32 -42.96 -12.73
CA THR A 293 -15.07 -42.13 -13.68
C THR A 293 -16.34 -41.57 -13.04
N HIS A 294 -16.50 -40.24 -13.01
CA HIS A 294 -17.79 -39.61 -12.71
C HIS A 294 -18.13 -38.49 -13.71
N LEU A 295 -19.11 -38.82 -14.56
CA LEU A 295 -20.28 -38.06 -15.01
C LEU A 295 -20.24 -36.52 -14.91
N LEU A 296 -20.22 -35.87 -16.08
CA LEU A 296 -20.58 -34.46 -16.29
C LEU A 296 -22.10 -34.31 -16.49
N PRO A 297 -22.77 -33.29 -15.91
CA PRO A 297 -24.11 -32.92 -16.30
C PRO A 297 -24.11 -31.92 -17.46
N LYS A 298 -24.99 -32.18 -18.44
CA LYS A 298 -25.32 -31.33 -19.59
C LYS A 298 -26.04 -30.05 -19.12
N ILE A 299 -25.49 -28.89 -19.44
CA ILE A 299 -26.19 -27.60 -19.34
C ILE A 299 -26.74 -27.25 -20.73
N ARG A 300 -28.04 -26.94 -20.77
CA ARG A 300 -28.76 -26.47 -21.96
C ARG A 300 -28.44 -24.99 -22.22
N HIS A 301 -28.12 -24.66 -23.47
CA HIS A 301 -28.02 -23.29 -23.96
C HIS A 301 -29.41 -22.78 -24.37
N GLU A 302 -29.79 -21.60 -23.88
CA GLU A 302 -30.79 -20.73 -24.52
C GLU A 302 -30.08 -19.54 -25.19
N PRO A 303 -30.58 -19.04 -26.34
CA PRO A 303 -29.91 -18.02 -27.14
C PRO A 303 -30.18 -16.60 -26.61
N CYS A 304 -29.12 -15.82 -26.42
CA CYS A 304 -29.19 -14.38 -26.14
C CYS A 304 -28.85 -13.60 -27.42
N GLU A 305 -29.63 -12.55 -27.70
CA GLU A 305 -29.57 -11.70 -28.89
C GLU A 305 -28.23 -10.93 -29.04
N PRO A 306 -27.81 -10.58 -30.27
CA PRO A 306 -26.51 -9.95 -30.50
C PRO A 306 -26.54 -8.45 -30.19
N ARG A 307 -25.70 -8.02 -29.24
CA ARG A 307 -25.31 -6.60 -29.10
C ARG A 307 -24.28 -6.25 -30.18
N VAL A 308 -24.54 -5.13 -30.85
CA VAL A 308 -23.79 -4.57 -31.99
C VAL A 308 -22.33 -4.29 -31.60
N ALA A 309 -21.40 -5.08 -32.15
CA ALA A 309 -19.98 -4.74 -32.19
C ALA A 309 -19.75 -3.73 -33.33
N ARG A 310 -19.44 -2.47 -32.99
CA ARG A 310 -18.98 -1.49 -33.98
C ARG A 310 -17.53 -1.84 -34.37
N ARG A 311 -17.34 -2.45 -35.53
CA ARG A 311 -16.03 -2.59 -36.18
C ARG A 311 -15.61 -1.23 -36.72
N LEU A 312 -14.52 -0.68 -36.20
CA LEU A 312 -13.78 0.37 -36.91
C LEU A 312 -13.22 -0.24 -38.20
N ARG A 313 -13.61 0.32 -39.35
CA ARG A 313 -13.06 -0.05 -40.66
C ARG A 313 -12.17 1.10 -41.10
N VAL A 314 -10.86 0.98 -40.86
CA VAL A 314 -9.87 1.91 -41.41
C VAL A 314 -9.66 1.50 -42.87
N VAL A 315 -10.04 2.37 -43.80
CA VAL A 315 -9.72 2.23 -45.23
C VAL A 315 -8.39 2.92 -45.43
N LEU A 316 -7.35 2.16 -45.79
CA LEU A 316 -6.06 2.70 -46.22
C LEU A 316 -6.14 2.92 -47.74
N GLU A 317 -6.15 4.18 -48.18
CA GLU A 317 -5.84 4.51 -49.57
C GLU A 317 -4.35 4.89 -49.65
N GLU A 318 -3.58 4.15 -50.45
CA GLU A 318 -2.20 4.50 -50.78
C GLU A 318 -2.18 5.67 -51.76
N HIS A 319 -1.65 6.81 -51.32
CA HIS A 319 -1.22 7.87 -52.23
C HIS A 319 0.31 7.97 -52.24
N ALA A 320 0.88 7.75 -53.42
CA ALA A 320 2.28 7.96 -53.70
C ALA A 320 2.61 9.47 -53.77
N HIS A 321 3.67 9.84 -53.06
CA HIS A 321 4.45 11.08 -53.19
C HIS A 321 3.76 12.43 -52.96
N GLY A 322 4.19 13.10 -51.87
CA GLY A 322 4.12 14.55 -51.70
C GLY A 322 3.48 14.96 -50.38
N GLU A 323 4.27 15.48 -49.45
CA GLU A 323 3.77 16.10 -48.21
C GLU A 323 2.83 17.27 -48.54
N GLN A 324 1.55 17.11 -48.20
CA GLN A 324 0.65 18.20 -47.84
C GLN A 324 -0.16 17.75 -46.62
N VAL A 325 -0.07 18.50 -45.52
CA VAL A 325 -0.96 18.34 -44.37
C VAL A 325 -2.28 19.00 -44.74
N ARG A 326 -3.36 18.21 -44.75
CA ARG A 326 -4.73 18.71 -44.89
C ARG A 326 -5.49 18.35 -43.62
N GLU A 327 -5.94 19.35 -42.88
CA GLU A 327 -6.89 19.17 -41.79
C GLU A 327 -8.27 18.90 -42.38
N GLU A 328 -8.88 17.79 -41.97
CA GLU A 328 -10.30 17.53 -42.26
C GLU A 328 -11.03 17.35 -40.92
N GLU A 329 -11.94 18.28 -40.64
CA GLU A 329 -12.77 18.31 -39.45
C GLU A 329 -14.04 17.51 -39.73
N THR A 330 -14.30 16.45 -38.96
CA THR A 330 -15.58 15.74 -38.99
C THR A 330 -16.32 15.97 -37.68
N THR A 331 -17.27 16.89 -37.69
CA THR A 331 -18.19 17.14 -36.57
C THR A 331 -19.24 16.04 -36.48
N GLY A 332 -19.14 15.20 -35.45
CA GLY A 332 -20.20 14.28 -35.02
C GLY A 332 -20.60 14.60 -33.58
N VAL A 333 -21.86 14.98 -33.37
CA VAL A 333 -22.41 15.37 -32.06
C VAL A 333 -22.44 14.19 -31.10
N GLY A 334 -21.66 14.29 -30.02
CA GLY A 334 -21.65 13.38 -28.87
C GLY A 334 -20.30 13.45 -28.17
N ALA A 335 -20.27 13.85 -26.89
CA ALA A 335 -19.07 14.07 -26.10
C ALA A 335 -18.08 12.91 -26.21
N GLY A 336 -17.05 13.08 -27.03
CA GLY A 336 -16.05 12.08 -27.36
C GLY A 336 -14.72 12.77 -27.57
N LYS A 337 -13.67 12.25 -26.91
CA LYS A 337 -12.29 12.72 -27.04
C LYS A 337 -11.89 12.80 -28.51
N VAL A 338 -11.36 13.95 -28.93
CA VAL A 338 -10.59 14.07 -30.18
C VAL A 338 -9.22 13.45 -29.91
N VAL A 339 -8.87 12.40 -30.65
CA VAL A 339 -7.54 11.78 -30.57
C VAL A 339 -6.80 12.15 -31.85
N HIS A 340 -5.71 12.91 -31.70
CA HIS A 340 -4.84 13.24 -32.82
C HIS A 340 -3.82 12.11 -33.01
N LEU A 341 -3.95 11.39 -34.13
CA LEU A 341 -3.05 10.30 -34.49
C LEU A 341 -2.13 10.74 -35.61
N VAL A 342 -0.85 10.44 -35.49
CA VAL A 342 0.17 10.73 -36.52
C VAL A 342 0.79 9.41 -36.97
N VAL A 343 1.05 9.27 -38.27
CA VAL A 343 1.72 8.10 -38.83
C VAL A 343 3.18 8.42 -39.10
N VAL A 344 4.10 7.78 -38.38
CA VAL A 344 5.55 7.91 -38.58
C VAL A 344 6.11 6.54 -38.93
N GLY A 345 6.72 6.41 -40.13
CA GLY A 345 7.35 5.16 -40.58
C GLY A 345 6.40 3.96 -40.67
N GLY A 346 5.12 4.20 -40.96
CA GLY A 346 4.09 3.14 -41.07
C GLY A 346 3.50 2.69 -39.73
N LYS A 347 3.82 3.35 -38.62
CA LYS A 347 3.18 3.13 -37.32
C LYS A 347 2.27 4.30 -36.97
N VAL A 348 1.06 4.00 -36.51
CA VAL A 348 0.10 4.97 -35.97
C VAL A 348 0.45 5.22 -34.51
N LEU A 349 0.76 6.46 -34.15
CA LEU A 349 1.12 6.87 -32.80
C LEU A 349 0.13 7.93 -32.30
N ASN A 350 -0.12 7.94 -30.99
CA ASN A 350 -0.76 9.07 -30.33
C ASN A 350 0.24 10.24 -30.25
N LEU A 351 -0.23 11.48 -30.35
CA LEU A 351 0.63 12.67 -30.41
C LEU A 351 1.54 12.80 -29.17
N ASP A 352 1.10 12.30 -28.01
CA ASP A 352 1.89 12.25 -26.77
C ASP A 352 3.08 11.26 -26.84
N GLU A 353 3.03 10.25 -27.71
CA GLU A 353 4.12 9.28 -27.90
C GLU A 353 5.17 9.76 -28.92
N ALA A 354 4.83 10.71 -29.80
CA ALA A 354 5.71 11.18 -30.87
C ALA A 354 6.83 12.11 -30.37
N VAL A 355 6.67 12.73 -29.20
CA VAL A 355 7.63 13.70 -28.63
C VAL A 355 8.93 13.03 -28.13
N LEU A 356 8.96 11.70 -28.00
CA LEU A 356 10.11 10.96 -27.46
C LEU A 356 11.08 10.39 -28.52
N LEU A 357 10.90 10.71 -29.81
CA LEU A 357 11.72 10.14 -30.89
C LEU A 357 12.32 11.18 -31.85
N ASP A 358 13.11 12.13 -31.34
CA ASP A 358 14.15 12.78 -32.17
C ASP A 358 15.35 13.30 -31.35
N PRO A 359 16.51 12.60 -31.35
CA PRO A 359 17.77 13.16 -30.90
C PRO A 359 18.71 13.34 -32.09
N ARG A 360 18.43 14.32 -32.97
CA ARG A 360 19.41 14.81 -33.93
C ARG A 360 19.35 16.32 -34.02
N HIS A 361 20.23 17.01 -33.29
CA HIS A 361 21.10 18.09 -33.78
C HIS A 361 22.16 18.39 -32.71
N GLY A 362 23.42 18.09 -33.04
CA GLY A 362 24.58 18.51 -32.27
C GLY A 362 25.29 19.71 -32.92
N GLY A 363 26.11 20.40 -32.13
CA GLY A 363 27.36 20.99 -32.60
C GLY A 363 27.59 22.49 -32.35
N GLY A 364 28.56 22.80 -31.48
CA GLY A 364 29.76 23.51 -31.93
C GLY A 364 30.09 24.92 -31.38
N GLY A 365 31.25 25.00 -30.68
CA GLY A 365 32.14 26.18 -30.58
C GLY A 365 32.03 27.02 -29.30
N GLY A 366 33.08 27.45 -28.58
CA GLY A 366 34.53 27.42 -28.78
C GLY A 366 35.16 28.72 -28.23
N GLY A 367 36.17 28.63 -27.34
CA GLY A 367 37.11 29.70 -26.91
C GLY A 367 36.60 30.66 -25.82
N GLY A 368 37.39 31.21 -24.88
CA GLY A 368 38.81 31.18 -24.58
C GLY A 368 39.18 32.38 -23.67
N GLY A 369 40.12 32.22 -22.74
CA GLY A 369 40.81 33.29 -21.97
C GLY A 369 39.97 33.92 -20.83
N GLY A 370 40.49 34.34 -19.67
CA GLY A 370 41.85 34.47 -19.17
C GLY A 370 41.88 35.63 -18.16
N GLY A 371 42.44 35.40 -16.96
CA GLY A 371 43.04 36.42 -16.08
C GLY A 371 42.11 37.37 -15.29
N GLY A 372 42.43 37.57 -14.00
CA GLY A 372 41.91 38.72 -13.25
C GLY A 372 41.91 38.57 -11.73
N VAL A 373 43.08 38.78 -11.11
CA VAL A 373 43.24 38.98 -9.66
C VAL A 373 42.83 40.42 -9.29
N GLY A 374 42.13 40.59 -8.17
CA GLY A 374 42.37 41.71 -7.25
C GLY A 374 41.19 42.66 -6.97
N GLY A 375 40.89 42.81 -5.67
CA GLY A 375 40.71 44.12 -5.05
C GLY A 375 39.29 44.57 -4.67
N GLY A 376 38.91 44.31 -3.41
CA GLY A 376 38.67 45.37 -2.41
C GLY A 376 37.37 46.20 -2.40
N ARG A 377 36.92 46.46 -1.16
CA ARG A 377 35.99 47.48 -0.64
C ARG A 377 34.49 47.13 -0.67
N GLU A 378 33.90 46.89 0.51
CA GLU A 378 33.29 47.88 1.44
C GLU A 378 32.05 48.55 0.85
N GLY A 379 30.89 48.36 1.48
CA GLY A 379 29.81 49.35 1.41
C GLY A 379 28.37 48.86 1.56
N VAL A 380 27.88 48.87 2.82
CA VAL A 380 26.59 49.45 3.24
C VAL A 380 25.24 48.79 2.81
N LEU A 381 24.57 48.28 3.85
CA LEU A 381 23.14 48.39 4.23
C LEU A 381 22.07 48.65 3.15
N GLY A 382 21.03 47.79 3.19
CA GLY A 382 19.69 48.11 2.70
C GLY A 382 18.67 47.03 3.03
N ARG A 383 18.06 47.11 4.23
CA ARG A 383 16.80 46.41 4.55
C ARG A 383 15.68 47.05 3.74
N VAL A 384 14.86 46.24 3.06
CA VAL A 384 13.45 46.55 2.81
C VAL A 384 12.65 45.24 2.81
N HIS A 385 11.78 45.11 3.80
CA HIS A 385 10.52 44.36 3.81
C HIS A 385 9.41 45.43 3.86
N PRO A 386 8.13 45.14 3.55
CA PRO A 386 7.45 43.84 3.52
C PRO A 386 7.55 43.10 2.20
#